data_AF-A0A8S0FXR7-F1
#
_entry.id   AF-A0A8S0FXR7-F1
#
_cell.length_a   1.000
_cell.length_b   1.000
_cell.length_c   1.000
_cell.angle_alpha   90.00
_cell.angle_beta   90.00
_cell.angle_gamma   90.00
#
_symmetry.space_group_name_H-M   'P 1'
#
loop_
_entity.id
_entity.type
_entity.pdbx_description
1 polymer ?
#
loop_
_entity_poly.entity_id
_entity_poly.type
_entity_poly.pdbx_seq_one_letter_code
_entity_poly.pdbx_strand_id
1 'polypeptide(L)'
;MLIDDIDFADLYLQQLRLAHRTEKTPDHWDQRAEKMAENCASPTDSYLQQLTSKIDLQGAQTLFDMGCGPGTVSLALADKLTTIYGVDYSQGMLNVAARRAAALKADKCPLDPARLGRGLE
;
A
#
# COMPACT_ATOMS: atom_id res chain seq x y z
N MET A 1 -15.23 -38.21 -9.66
CA MET A 1 -14.99 -36.94 -8.96
C MET A 1 -14.97 -35.88 -10.04
N LEU A 2 -16.02 -35.07 -10.14
CA LEU A 2 -16.00 -33.89 -11.01
C LEU A 2 -15.33 -32.75 -10.25
N ILE A 3 -14.78 -31.77 -10.97
CA ILE A 3 -14.13 -30.61 -10.35
C ILE A 3 -15.11 -29.82 -9.47
N ASP A 4 -16.40 -29.86 -9.80
CA ASP A 4 -17.48 -29.19 -9.07
C ASP A 4 -17.84 -29.87 -7.74
N ASP A 5 -17.39 -31.11 -7.52
CA ASP A 5 -17.61 -31.84 -6.26
C ASP A 5 -16.48 -31.55 -5.23
N ILE A 6 -15.46 -30.76 -5.61
CA ILE A 6 -14.30 -30.50 -4.77
C ILE A 6 -14.53 -29.25 -3.91
N ASP A 7 -14.52 -29.44 -2.59
CA ASP A 7 -14.46 -28.32 -1.65
C ASP A 7 -13.02 -27.78 -1.55
N PHE A 8 -12.68 -26.84 -2.43
CA PHE A 8 -11.36 -26.19 -2.43
C PHE A 8 -11.10 -25.37 -1.16
N ALA A 9 -12.14 -24.88 -0.48
CA ALA A 9 -11.98 -24.12 0.76
C ALA A 9 -11.54 -25.06 1.89
N ASP A 10 -12.17 -26.22 2.02
CA ASP A 10 -11.76 -27.23 3.00
C ASP A 10 -10.36 -27.77 2.68
N LEU A 11 -10.06 -28.08 1.41
CA LEU A 11 -8.70 -28.50 1.01
C LEU A 11 -7.64 -27.44 1.33
N TYR A 12 -7.95 -26.15 1.12
CA TYR A 12 -7.05 -25.06 1.49
C TYR A 12 -6.80 -25.04 3.01
N LEU A 13 -7.84 -25.17 3.83
CA LEU A 13 -7.72 -25.18 5.28
C LEU A 13 -6.94 -26.41 5.78
N GLN A 14 -7.17 -27.58 5.19
CA GLN A 14 -6.40 -28.79 5.46
C GLN A 14 -4.92 -28.56 5.14
N GLN A 15 -4.61 -28.04 3.95
CA GLN A 15 -3.25 -27.74 3.54
C GLN A 15 -2.60 -26.68 4.43
N LEU A 16 -3.34 -25.65 4.85
CA LEU A 16 -2.83 -24.60 5.72
C LEU A 16 -2.39 -25.17 7.08
N ARG A 17 -3.15 -26.11 7.65
CA ARG A 17 -2.78 -26.81 8.90
C ARG A 17 -1.51 -27.64 8.73
N LEU A 18 -1.35 -28.32 7.60
CA LEU A 18 -0.18 -29.14 7.28
C LEU A 18 1.06 -28.32 6.93
N ALA A 19 0.89 -27.11 6.39
CA ALA A 19 1.98 -26.28 5.92
C ALA A 19 2.83 -25.65 7.05
N HIS A 20 2.43 -25.79 8.32
CA HIS A 20 3.11 -25.25 9.50
C HIS A 20 3.58 -23.80 9.31
N ARG A 21 2.76 -22.98 8.64
CA ARG A 21 3.14 -21.58 8.38
C ARG A 21 3.28 -20.85 9.71
N THR A 22 4.42 -20.21 9.88
CA THR A 22 4.65 -19.32 11.01
C THR A 22 4.10 -17.94 10.70
N GLU A 23 3.57 -17.30 11.74
CA GLU A 23 3.23 -15.89 11.67
C GLU A 23 4.48 -15.07 11.35
N LYS A 24 4.31 -14.06 10.49
CA LYS A 24 5.37 -13.10 10.21
C LYS A 24 5.25 -11.95 11.20
N THR A 25 6.28 -11.77 12.01
CA THR A 25 6.34 -10.67 12.98
C THR A 25 6.43 -9.30 12.29
N PRO A 26 6.11 -8.20 12.98
CA PRO A 26 6.39 -6.85 12.49
C PRO A 26 7.84 -6.70 12.00
N ASP A 27 8.83 -7.18 12.78
CA ASP A 27 10.26 -7.12 12.44
C ASP A 27 10.59 -7.75 11.08
N HIS A 28 9.89 -8.83 10.71
CA HIS A 28 10.06 -9.46 9.40
C HIS A 28 9.75 -8.50 8.26
N TRP A 29 8.74 -7.64 8.44
CA TRP A 29 8.31 -6.67 7.45
C TRP A 29 9.10 -5.37 7.54
N ASP A 30 9.51 -4.95 8.74
CA ASP A 30 10.40 -3.81 8.94
C ASP A 30 11.68 -3.96 8.11
N GLN A 31 12.30 -5.15 8.16
CA GLN A 31 13.52 -5.47 7.39
C GLN A 31 13.31 -5.45 5.87
N ARG A 32 12.06 -5.54 5.39
CA ARG A 32 11.71 -5.61 3.97
C ARG A 32 11.09 -4.32 3.45
N ALA A 33 10.82 -3.35 4.31
CA ALA A 33 10.01 -2.18 3.98
C ALA A 33 10.60 -1.37 2.81
N GLU A 34 11.91 -1.10 2.82
CA GLU A 34 12.60 -0.38 1.73
C GLU A 34 12.51 -1.15 0.39
N LYS A 35 12.86 -2.44 0.42
CA LYS A 35 12.79 -3.29 -0.78
C LYS A 35 11.37 -3.42 -1.32
N MET A 36 10.36 -3.36 -0.45
CA MET A 36 8.97 -3.36 -0.86
C MET A 36 8.54 -2.04 -1.49
N ALA A 37 9.06 -0.91 -1.00
CA ALA A 37 8.90 0.34 -1.72
C ALA A 37 9.53 0.25 -3.11
N GLU A 38 10.76 -0.22 -3.26
CA GLU A 38 11.41 -0.33 -4.57
C GLU A 38 10.61 -1.23 -5.55
N ASN A 39 10.20 -2.41 -5.09
CA ASN A 39 9.57 -3.40 -5.97
C ASN A 39 8.10 -3.11 -6.28
N CYS A 40 7.34 -2.59 -5.31
CA CYS A 40 5.90 -2.41 -5.46
C CYS A 40 5.52 -0.95 -5.76
N ALA A 41 6.44 0.02 -5.67
CA ALA A 41 6.11 1.42 -5.97
C ALA A 41 6.11 1.77 -7.46
N SER A 42 6.52 0.86 -8.35
CA SER A 42 6.58 1.18 -9.78
C SER A 42 5.17 1.50 -10.30
N PRO A 43 4.94 2.69 -10.90
CA PRO A 43 3.67 3.01 -11.54
C PRO A 43 3.34 2.08 -12.72
N THR A 44 4.33 1.32 -13.21
CA THR A 44 4.17 0.31 -14.27
C THR A 44 3.92 -1.10 -13.72
N ASP A 45 3.79 -1.27 -12.40
CA ASP A 45 3.43 -2.56 -11.81
C ASP A 45 2.02 -2.97 -12.27
N SER A 46 1.94 -4.13 -12.93
CA SER A 46 0.70 -4.59 -13.58
C SER A 46 -0.39 -4.95 -12.57
N TYR A 47 -0.03 -5.36 -11.35
CA TYR A 47 -0.99 -5.64 -10.30
C TYR A 47 -1.58 -4.33 -9.78
N LEU A 48 -0.75 -3.32 -9.50
CA LEU A 48 -1.19 -2.00 -9.04
C LEU A 48 -2.13 -1.33 -10.06
N GLN A 49 -1.78 -1.37 -11.34
CA GLN A 49 -2.62 -0.81 -12.41
C GLN A 49 -3.97 -1.51 -12.53
N GLN A 50 -3.98 -2.84 -12.49
CA GLN A 50 -5.21 -3.62 -12.55
C GLN A 50 -6.08 -3.42 -11.31
N LEU A 51 -5.48 -3.36 -10.12
CA LEU A 51 -6.21 -3.11 -8.89
C LEU A 51 -6.85 -1.72 -8.92
N THR A 52 -6.06 -0.68 -9.18
CA THR A 52 -6.54 0.71 -9.16
C THR A 52 -7.55 1.03 -10.27
N SER A 53 -7.53 0.29 -11.39
CA SER A 53 -8.55 0.40 -12.44
C SER A 53 -9.86 -0.34 -12.13
N LYS A 54 -9.83 -1.33 -11.22
CA LYS A 54 -11.00 -2.11 -10.81
C LYS A 54 -11.68 -1.58 -9.55
N ILE A 55 -10.99 -0.75 -8.77
CA ILE A 55 -11.60 -0.08 -7.62
C ILE A 55 -12.57 0.99 -8.13
N ASP A 56 -13.84 0.83 -7.78
CA ASP A 56 -14.83 1.88 -7.97
C ASP A 56 -14.70 2.92 -6.83
N LEU A 57 -14.43 4.17 -7.21
CA LEU A 57 -14.27 5.30 -6.30
C LEU A 57 -15.45 6.29 -6.40
N GLN A 58 -16.52 5.95 -7.11
CA GLN A 58 -17.64 6.87 -7.31
C GLN A 58 -18.27 7.28 -5.97
N GLY A 59 -18.22 8.58 -5.69
CA GLY A 59 -18.74 9.15 -4.45
C GLY A 59 -17.88 8.91 -3.20
N ALA A 60 -16.76 8.19 -3.33
CA ALA A 60 -15.85 7.95 -2.20
C ALA A 60 -15.01 9.21 -1.91
N GLN A 61 -14.96 9.61 -0.64
CA GLN A 61 -14.06 10.66 -0.16
C GLN A 61 -12.88 10.09 0.64
N THR A 62 -13.03 8.86 1.13
CA THR A 62 -12.09 8.24 2.08
C THR A 62 -11.72 6.83 1.64
N LEU A 63 -10.43 6.49 1.74
CA LEU A 63 -9.93 5.12 1.65
C LEU A 63 -9.39 4.66 3.00
N PHE A 64 -9.70 3.42 3.36
CA PHE A 64 -9.06 2.68 4.44
C PHE A 64 -8.26 1.51 3.85
N ASP A 65 -6.94 1.57 3.98
CA ASP A 65 -5.98 0.63 3.38
C ASP A 65 -5.37 -0.23 4.49
N MET A 66 -5.93 -1.43 4.69
CA MET A 66 -5.53 -2.38 5.74
C MET A 66 -4.35 -3.24 5.28
N GLY A 67 -3.23 -3.14 5.98
CA GLY A 67 -1.96 -3.72 5.51
C GLY A 67 -1.37 -2.89 4.38
N CYS A 68 -1.34 -1.56 4.54
CA CYS A 68 -0.95 -0.62 3.49
C CYS A 68 0.52 -0.78 3.04
N GLY A 69 1.35 -1.51 3.81
CA GLY A 69 2.76 -1.70 3.56
C GLY A 69 3.47 -0.35 3.42
N PRO A 70 4.34 -0.17 2.41
CA PRO A 70 5.02 1.11 2.17
C PRO A 70 4.09 2.15 1.53
N GLY A 71 2.77 1.98 1.58
CA GLY A 71 1.77 2.93 1.06
C GLY A 71 1.50 2.84 -0.43
N THR A 72 1.77 1.70 -1.08
CA THR A 72 1.72 1.59 -2.55
C THR A 72 0.34 1.92 -3.14
N VAL A 73 -0.74 1.32 -2.64
CA VAL A 73 -2.10 1.59 -3.14
C VAL A 73 -2.58 2.96 -2.66
N SER A 74 -2.41 3.23 -1.36
CA SER A 74 -2.68 4.53 -0.74
C SER A 74 -2.14 5.71 -1.55
N LEU A 75 -0.86 5.68 -1.95
CA LEU A 75 -0.22 6.77 -2.68
C LEU A 75 -0.67 6.85 -4.14
N ALA A 76 -0.94 5.71 -4.79
CA ALA A 76 -1.45 5.69 -6.15
C ALA A 76 -2.87 6.29 -6.27
N LEU A 77 -3.64 6.25 -5.20
CA LEU A 77 -5.00 6.80 -5.13
C LEU A 77 -5.09 8.17 -4.46
N ALA A 78 -3.96 8.74 -4.01
CA ALA A 78 -3.92 9.96 -3.21
C ALA A 78 -4.58 11.19 -3.86
N ASP A 79 -4.58 11.29 -5.20
CA ASP A 79 -5.21 12.42 -5.90
C ASP A 79 -6.70 12.23 -6.16
N LYS A 80 -7.22 11.02 -5.96
CA LYS A 80 -8.62 10.69 -6.26
C LYS A 80 -9.52 10.82 -5.03
N LEU A 81 -8.95 11.01 -3.86
CA LEU A 81 -9.63 10.92 -2.57
C LEU A 81 -9.21 12.08 -1.66
N THR A 82 -10.10 12.47 -0.76
CA THR A 82 -9.86 13.54 0.20
C THR A 82 -9.01 13.06 1.37
N THR A 83 -9.22 11.83 1.84
CA THR A 83 -8.56 11.29 3.02
C THR A 83 -8.19 9.83 2.82
N ILE A 84 -7.00 9.45 3.25
CA ILE A 84 -6.53 8.06 3.18
C ILE A 84 -5.99 7.68 4.55
N TYR A 85 -6.51 6.58 5.08
CA TYR A 85 -6.06 5.94 6.32
C TYR A 85 -5.34 4.66 5.95
N GLY A 86 -4.01 4.70 5.93
CA GLY A 86 -3.17 3.52 5.81
C GLY A 86 -2.86 2.95 7.19
N VAL A 87 -3.10 1.66 7.38
CA VAL A 87 -2.73 0.95 8.60
C VAL A 87 -1.87 -0.25 8.26
N ASP A 88 -0.83 -0.48 9.05
CA ASP A 88 0.02 -1.65 8.95
C ASP A 88 0.54 -1.96 10.36
N TYR A 89 0.73 -3.24 10.66
CA TYR A 89 1.27 -3.64 11.96
C TYR A 89 2.80 -3.54 12.01
N SER A 90 3.46 -3.32 10.88
CA SER A 90 4.88 -3.03 10.76
C SER A 90 5.13 -1.52 10.81
N GLN A 91 5.85 -1.06 11.84
CA GLN A 91 6.24 0.34 11.95
C GLN A 91 7.22 0.75 10.84
N GLY A 92 8.10 -0.16 10.42
CA GLY A 92 9.00 0.06 9.29
C GLY A 92 8.24 0.33 7.99
N MET A 93 7.16 -0.41 7.72
CA MET A 93 6.26 -0.16 6.58
C MET A 93 5.65 1.24 6.64
N LEU A 94 5.09 1.61 7.80
CA LEU A 94 4.49 2.93 8.01
C LEU A 94 5.50 4.08 7.85
N ASN A 95 6.73 3.91 8.35
CA ASN A 95 7.79 4.92 8.22
C ASN A 95 8.15 5.14 6.74
N VAL A 96 8.28 4.07 5.96
CA VAL A 96 8.53 4.16 4.51
C VAL A 96 7.35 4.81 3.79
N ALA A 97 6.11 4.44 4.13
CA ALA A 97 4.91 5.05 3.57
C ALA A 97 4.87 6.56 3.82
N ALA A 98 5.17 7.01 5.05
CA ALA A 98 5.20 8.41 5.41
C ALA A 98 6.27 9.19 4.61
N ARG A 99 7.48 8.66 4.48
CA ARG A 99 8.55 9.27 3.66
C ARG A 99 8.13 9.41 2.20
N ARG A 100 7.56 8.35 1.61
CA ARG A 100 7.06 8.37 0.23
C ARG A 100 5.91 9.36 0.04
N ALA A 101 5.00 9.47 1.01
CA ALA A 101 3.93 10.45 0.99
C ALA A 101 4.47 11.89 1.00
N ALA A 102 5.49 12.16 1.81
CA ALA A 102 6.14 13.47 1.86
C ALA A 102 6.83 13.81 0.53
N ALA A 103 7.56 12.86 -0.05
CA ALA A 103 8.21 13.04 -1.36
C ALA A 103 7.18 13.32 -2.47
N LEU A 104 6.08 12.56 -2.52
CA LEU A 104 5.00 12.78 -3.50
C LEU A 104 4.37 14.18 -3.37
N LYS A 105 4.22 14.70 -2.15
CA LYS A 105 3.74 16.07 -1.92
C LYS A 105 4.75 17.12 -2.39
N ALA A 106 6.05 16.88 -2.19
CA ALA A 106 7.11 17.77 -2.66
C ALA A 106 7.21 17.80 -4.19
N ASP A 107 7.05 16.65 -4.85
CA ASP A 107 7.05 16.59 -6.33
C ASP A 107 5.82 17.29 -6.94
N LYS A 108 4.66 17.19 -6.27
CA LYS A 108 3.41 17.86 -6.70
C LYS A 108 3.38 19.35 -6.34
N CYS A 109 4.17 19.77 -5.35
CA CYS A 109 4.36 21.15 -4.98
C CYS A 109 5.85 21.49 -5.16
N PRO A 110 6.34 21.64 -6.40
CA PRO A 110 7.70 22.09 -6.61
C PRO A 110 7.82 23.44 -5.92
N LEU A 111 8.58 23.47 -4.82
CA LEU A 111 8.93 24.70 -4.15
C LEU A 111 9.65 25.56 -5.18
N ASP A 112 8.94 26.55 -5.72
CA ASP A 112 9.54 27.58 -6.56
C ASP A 112 10.63 28.26 -5.72
N PRO A 113 11.92 28.21 -6.12
CA PRO A 113 13.00 28.89 -5.42
C PRO A 113 12.72 30.40 -5.26
N ALA A 114 11.89 31.00 -6.11
CA ALA A 114 11.47 32.39 -6.00
C ALA A 114 10.42 32.67 -4.89
N ARG A 115 9.83 31.63 -4.28
CA ARG A 115 8.92 31.74 -3.12
C ARG A 115 9.61 31.51 -1.77
N LEU A 116 10.85 31.03 -1.76
CA LEU A 116 11.74 30.98 -0.59
C LEU A 116 12.40 32.36 -0.37
N GLY A 117 11.58 33.38 -0.16
CA GLY A 117 12.06 34.76 -0.07
C GLY A 117 10.95 35.74 0.25
N ARG A 118 10.21 35.48 1.33
CA ARG A 118 9.45 36.45 2.14
C ARG A 118 8.75 35.64 3.24
N GLY A 119 9.57 35.21 4.21
CA GLY A 119 9.04 34.95 5.54
C GLY A 119 8.42 36.25 6.06
N LEU A 120 7.21 36.12 6.57
CA LEU A 120 6.46 37.16 7.26
C LEU A 120 7.30 37.77 8.39
N GLU A 121 6.98 39.02 8.69
CA GLU A 121 7.53 39.92 9.72
C GLU A 121 7.92 39.26 11.04
#